data_AF-A0A376TX06-F1
#
_entry.id   AF-A0A376TX06-F1
#
_cell.length_a   1.000
_cell.length_b   1.000
_cell.length_c   1.000
_cell.angle_alpha   90.00
_cell.angle_beta   90.00
_cell.angle_gamma   90.00
#
_symmetry.space_group_name_H-M   'P 1'
#
loop_
_entity.id
_entity.type
_entity.pdbx_description
1 polymer ?
#
loop_
_entity_poly.entity_id
_entity_poly.type
_entity_poly.pdbx_seq_one_letter_code
_entity_poly.pdbx_strand_id
1 'polypeptide(L)' 'MVSLEKNDHLMLARQLPLKSVALILAGGRGTRLKDLTNKRAKPAVHFGGKFRIIDFALV' A
#
# COMPACT_ATOMS: atom_id res chain seq x y z
N MET A 1 -22.16 -11.62 -32.08
CA MET A 1 -22.32 -10.43 -31.24
C MET A 1 -22.66 -10.92 -29.85
N VAL A 2 -21.67 -11.04 -28.97
CA VAL A 2 -21.86 -11.59 -27.62
C VAL A 2 -22.58 -10.54 -26.78
N SER A 3 -23.78 -10.87 -26.30
CA SER A 3 -24.53 -10.05 -25.34
C SER A 3 -23.74 -9.99 -24.04
N LEU A 4 -23.23 -8.81 -23.67
CA LEU A 4 -22.64 -8.52 -22.37
C LEU A 4 -23.76 -8.41 -21.33
N GLU A 5 -24.36 -9.55 -21.02
CA GLU A 5 -25.36 -9.70 -19.95
C GLU A 5 -24.63 -9.56 -18.59
N LYS A 6 -24.61 -8.34 -18.05
CA LYS A 6 -24.68 -7.89 -16.63
C LYS A 6 -24.20 -8.75 -15.44
N ASN A 7 -23.53 -9.89 -15.59
CA ASN A 7 -23.10 -10.78 -14.49
C ASN A 7 -21.58 -10.91 -14.35
N ASP A 8 -20.81 -10.01 -14.96
CA ASP A 8 -19.35 -10.06 -14.99
C ASP A 8 -18.67 -9.30 -13.84
N HIS A 9 -19.31 -9.17 -12.68
CA HIS A 9 -18.72 -8.49 -11.52
C HIS A 9 -17.37 -9.10 -11.11
N LEU A 10 -17.21 -10.42 -11.29
CA LEU A 10 -15.96 -11.12 -11.02
C LEU A 10 -14.86 -10.78 -12.06
N MET A 11 -15.25 -10.64 -13.33
CA MET A 11 -14.32 -10.23 -14.39
C MET A 11 -13.93 -8.77 -14.25
N LEU A 12 -14.88 -7.90 -13.87
CA LEU A 12 -14.61 -6.50 -13.55
C LEU A 12 -13.66 -6.39 -12.35
N ALA A 13 -13.95 -7.09 -11.25
CA ALA A 13 -13.12 -7.08 -10.03
C ALA A 13 -11.68 -7.51 -10.30
N ARG A 14 -11.45 -8.47 -11.20
CA ARG A 14 -10.10 -8.88 -11.64
C ARG A 14 -9.36 -7.80 -12.41
N GLN A 15 -10.07 -6.89 -13.10
CA GLN A 15 -9.47 -5.81 -13.86
C GLN A 15 -9.21 -4.55 -13.04
N LEU A 16 -9.90 -4.36 -11.90
CA LEU A 16 -9.78 -3.16 -11.08
C LEU A 16 -8.34 -2.89 -10.60
N PRO A 17 -7.54 -3.89 -10.13
CA PRO A 17 -6.16 -3.65 -9.73
C PRO A 17 -5.30 -3.12 -10.88
N LEU A 18 -5.48 -3.63 -12.10
CA LEU A 18 -4.74 -3.20 -13.29
C LEU A 18 -5.06 -1.75 -13.71
N LYS A 19 -6.21 -1.23 -13.30
CA LYS A 19 -6.68 0.14 -13.59
C LYS A 19 -6.55 1.08 -12.38
N SER A 20 -5.92 0.64 -11.30
CA SER A 20 -5.78 1.39 -10.07
C SER A 20 -4.34 1.88 -9.88
N VAL A 21 -4.19 2.99 -9.16
CA VAL A 21 -2.89 3.51 -8.72
C VAL A 21 -2.87 3.51 -7.20
N ALA A 22 -1.86 2.89 -6.61
CA ALA A 22 -1.62 2.97 -5.17
C ALA A 22 -0.77 4.21 -4.86
N LEU A 23 -1.36 5.18 -4.14
CA LEU A 23 -0.64 6.34 -3.61
C LEU A 23 -0.41 6.16 -2.11
N ILE A 24 0.83 5.87 -1.73
CA ILE A 24 1.20 5.72 -0.32
C ILE A 24 1.69 7.07 0.22
N LEU A 25 0.95 7.61 1.20
CA LEU A 25 1.36 8.80 1.96
C LEU A 25 2.42 8.42 3.00
N ALA A 26 3.62 8.09 2.51
CA ALA A 26 4.76 7.65 3.30
C ALA A 26 5.50 8.83 4.01
N GLY A 27 4.90 10.01 4.04
CA GLY A 27 5.45 11.21 4.67
C GLY A 27 5.12 11.32 6.17
N GLY A 28 5.85 12.17 6.88
CA GLY A 28 5.59 12.53 8.27
C GLY A 28 6.79 12.33 9.18
N ARG A 29 7.00 13.30 10.08
CA ARG A 29 8.14 13.34 11.02
C ARG A 29 8.20 12.16 12.00
N GLY A 30 7.10 11.46 12.21
CA GLY A 30 7.06 10.31 13.10
C GLY A 30 7.35 10.65 14.57
N THR A 31 7.06 11.88 15.02
CA THR A 31 7.44 12.44 16.32
C THR A 31 7.04 11.60 17.55
N ARG A 32 6.00 10.77 17.43
CA ARG A 32 5.59 9.82 18.48
C ARG A 32 6.58 8.66 18.68
N LEU A 33 7.38 8.34 17.67
CA LEU A 33 8.42 7.29 17.71
C LEU A 33 9.77 7.80 18.20
N LYS A 34 9.88 9.09 18.55
CA LYS A 34 11.07 9.70 19.15
C LYS A 34 12.34 9.37 18.35
N ASP A 35 13.36 8.84 19.01
CA ASP A 35 14.70 8.62 18.46
C ASP A 35 14.73 7.70 17.24
N LEU A 36 13.75 6.81 17.11
CA LEU A 36 13.62 5.92 15.95
C LEU A 36 13.43 6.70 14.63
N THR A 37 12.99 7.95 14.70
CA THR A 37 12.73 8.82 13.53
C THR A 37 13.63 10.04 13.45
N ASN A 38 14.68 10.14 14.29
CA ASN A 38 15.58 11.29 14.26
C ASN A 38 16.36 11.40 12.94
N LYS A 39 16.78 10.27 12.38
CA LYS A 39 17.61 10.18 11.16
C LYS A 39 16.93 9.47 9.98
N ARG A 40 15.68 9.02 10.15
CA ARG A 40 14.94 8.27 9.13
C ARG A 40 13.47 8.62 9.16
N ALA A 41 12.80 8.54 8.01
CA ALA A 41 11.36 8.71 7.93
C ALA A 41 10.64 7.53 8.62
N LYS A 42 9.42 7.77 9.13
CA LYS A 42 8.59 6.75 9.79
C LYS A 42 8.48 5.43 9.00
N PRO A 43 8.26 5.42 7.68
CA PRO A 43 8.13 4.16 6.93
C PRO A 43 9.41 3.31 6.89
N ALA A 44 10.58 3.93 7.09
CA ALA A 44 11.88 3.26 7.09
C ALA A 44 12.28 2.69 8.47
N VAL A 45 11.41 2.80 9.47
CA VAL A 45 11.60 2.20 10.78
C VAL A 45 11.44 0.68 10.65
N HIS A 46 12.35 -0.07 11.28
CA HIS A 46 12.30 -1.53 11.27
C HIS A 46 11.10 -2.05 12.07
N PHE A 47 10.50 -3.15 11.62
CA PHE A 47 9.36 -3.78 12.24
C PHE A 47 9.48 -5.32 12.09
N GLY A 48 9.22 -6.07 13.16
CA GLY A 48 9.21 -7.54 13.09
C GLY A 48 10.53 -8.19 12.65
N GLY A 49 11.68 -7.62 12.99
CA GLY A 49 12.99 -8.14 12.63
C GLY A 49 13.54 -7.54 11.34
N LYS A 50 13.41 -8.26 10.21
CA LYS A 50 14.04 -7.89 8.93
C LYS A 50 13.23 -6.90 8.09
N PHE A 51 11.98 -6.63 8.47
CA PHE A 51 11.09 -5.78 7.70
C PHE A 51 11.12 -4.32 8.17
N ARG A 52 10.51 -3.45 7.38
CA ARG A 52 10.22 -2.04 7.68
C ARG A 52 8.72 -1.82 7.60
N ILE A 53 8.24 -0.74 8.22
CA ILE A 53 6.80 -0.40 8.20
C ILE A 53 6.25 -0.30 6.77
N ILE A 54 7.03 0.23 5.82
CA ILE A 54 6.59 0.38 4.42
C ILE A 54 6.33 -0.96 3.72
N ASP A 55 6.98 -2.03 4.15
CA ASP A 55 6.89 -3.33 3.48
C ASP A 55 5.46 -3.87 3.52
N PHE A 56 4.68 -3.54 4.56
CA PHE A 56 3.28 -3.97 4.70
C PHE A 56 2.30 -3.26 3.76
N ALA A 57 2.68 -2.10 3.22
CA ALA A 57 1.83 -1.35 2.28
C ALA A 57 2.18 -1.62 0.81
N LEU A 58 3.35 -2.22 0.54
CA LEU A 58 3.87 -2.51 -0.80
C LEU A 58 3.66 -3.96 -1.25
N VAL A 59 3.44 -4.88 -0.30
CA VAL A 59 3.14 -6.30 -0.57
C VAL A 59 1.73 -6.49 -1.09
#